data_AF-X1NJF2-F1
#
_entry.id   AF-X1NJF2-F1
#
_cell.length_a   1.000
_cell.length_b   1.000
_cell.length_c   1.000
_cell.angle_alpha   90.00
_cell.angle_beta   90.00
_cell.angle_gamma   90.00
#
_symmetry.space_group_name_H-M   'P 1'
#
loop_
_entity.id
_entity.type
_entity.pdbx_description
1 polymer ?
#
loop_
_entity_poly.entity_id
_entity_poly.type
_entity_poly.pdbx_seq_one_letter_code
_entity_poly.pdbx_strand_id
1 'polypeptide(L)'
;DEDTSATNFLIRDEIMQKIVSKDKEPITPFIDQVKNIYKKFGTSSVLVMGGSGDYFEVADTVILMDSYLPHLVTDKAKEIIKNRKDLREIESYEDFRDITERIPLPSSIDPFRGRKKNVKTRGLNNIIFGTQNIDLSSIEQIVDSSQVNSIADIILCALQKTYIDGKNTLTTILDMVFEDIDKYGLDIISEFRDQHPGSYALPRKFEVAAAVNRLRSLKVLQVP
;
A
#
# COMPACT_ATOMS: atom_id res chain seq x y z
N ASP A 1 -4.24 -5.84 10.16
CA ASP A 1 -5.16 -6.16 11.27
C ASP A 1 -6.24 -7.07 10.69
N GLU A 2 -6.54 -8.19 11.34
CA GLU A 2 -7.56 -9.13 10.87
C GLU A 2 -8.93 -8.46 10.77
N ASP A 3 -9.27 -7.58 11.72
CA ASP A 3 -10.59 -6.94 11.81
C ASP A 3 -10.89 -5.97 10.64
N THR A 4 -9.85 -5.47 9.96
CA THR A 4 -9.98 -4.55 8.81
C THR A 4 -9.56 -5.18 7.48
N SER A 5 -9.33 -6.49 7.47
CA SER A 5 -8.86 -7.23 6.30
C SER A 5 -9.93 -8.13 5.71
N ALA A 6 -9.79 -8.46 4.43
CA ALA A 6 -10.67 -9.43 3.79
C ALA A 6 -10.31 -10.85 4.25
N THR A 7 -11.24 -11.54 4.93
CA THR A 7 -11.01 -12.88 5.51
C THR A 7 -10.57 -13.90 4.46
N ASN A 8 -11.19 -13.87 3.27
CA ASN A 8 -10.86 -14.75 2.16
C ASN A 8 -9.45 -14.51 1.57
N PHE A 9 -8.86 -13.32 1.78
CA PHE A 9 -7.48 -13.06 1.45
C PHE A 9 -6.54 -13.52 2.56
N LEU A 10 -6.91 -13.38 3.83
CA LEU A 10 -6.04 -13.73 4.94
C LEU A 10 -5.88 -15.23 5.13
N ILE A 11 -6.98 -15.98 5.10
CA ILE A 11 -6.98 -17.39 5.47
C ILE A 11 -7.84 -18.22 4.52
N ARG A 12 -7.51 -19.51 4.51
CA ARG A 12 -8.38 -20.55 3.98
C ARG A 12 -8.19 -21.77 4.86
N ASP A 13 -9.29 -22.25 5.44
CA ASP A 13 -9.28 -23.42 6.32
C ASP A 13 -9.32 -24.73 5.52
N GLU A 14 -8.97 -25.83 6.19
CA GLU A 14 -8.87 -27.15 5.60
C GLU A 14 -10.22 -27.74 5.17
N ILE A 15 -11.32 -27.32 5.78
CA ILE A 15 -12.67 -27.78 5.42
C ILE A 15 -13.07 -27.15 4.08
N MET A 16 -12.80 -25.86 3.92
CA MET A 16 -13.09 -25.11 2.71
C MET A 16 -12.24 -25.58 1.53
N GLN A 17 -10.98 -25.98 1.77
CA GLN A 17 -10.12 -26.62 0.77
C GLN A 17 -10.68 -27.97 0.29
N LYS A 18 -11.35 -28.74 1.16
CA LYS A 18 -11.98 -30.03 0.79
C LYS A 18 -13.27 -29.85 0.00
N ILE A 19 -14.02 -28.77 0.26
CA ILE A 19 -15.30 -28.49 -0.43
C ILE A 19 -15.05 -27.84 -1.79
N VAL A 20 -14.15 -26.87 -1.85
CA VAL A 20 -13.81 -26.15 -3.09
C VAL A 20 -12.38 -26.47 -3.45
N SER A 21 -12.20 -27.22 -4.54
CA SER A 21 -10.88 -27.55 -5.05
C SER A 21 -10.12 -26.30 -5.51
N LYS A 22 -8.78 -26.33 -5.46
CA LYS A 22 -7.93 -25.17 -5.77
C LYS A 22 -8.13 -24.61 -7.18
N ASP A 23 -8.47 -25.43 -8.16
CA ASP A 23 -8.79 -25.01 -9.54
C ASP A 23 -10.00 -24.08 -9.64
N LYS A 24 -10.87 -24.06 -8.61
CA LYS A 24 -12.06 -23.22 -8.53
C LYS A 24 -11.90 -22.03 -7.58
N GLU A 25 -10.78 -21.93 -6.87
CA GLU A 25 -10.47 -20.82 -5.97
C GLU A 25 -9.37 -19.95 -6.57
N PRO A 26 -9.71 -18.77 -7.13
CA PRO A 26 -8.73 -17.91 -7.78
C PRO A 26 -7.78 -17.23 -6.79
N ILE A 27 -8.14 -17.17 -5.51
CA ILE A 27 -7.34 -16.50 -4.48
C ILE A 27 -6.31 -17.49 -3.94
N THR A 28 -5.08 -17.01 -3.78
CA THR A 28 -4.08 -17.70 -2.95
C THR A 28 -3.98 -16.90 -1.64
N PRO A 29 -4.28 -17.51 -0.49
CA PRO A 29 -4.38 -16.79 0.76
C PRO A 29 -3.00 -16.26 1.19
N PHE A 30 -2.99 -15.16 1.94
CA PHE A 30 -1.79 -14.47 2.37
C PHE A 30 -0.89 -15.34 3.25
N ILE A 31 -1.47 -16.23 4.06
CA ILE A 31 -0.74 -17.20 4.87
C ILE A 31 0.24 -18.06 4.06
N ASP A 32 -0.11 -18.38 2.81
CA ASP A 32 0.73 -19.20 1.93
C ASP A 32 1.79 -18.36 1.20
N GLN A 33 1.62 -17.04 1.13
CA GLN A 33 2.53 -16.11 0.44
C GLN A 33 3.49 -15.37 1.37
N VAL A 34 3.14 -15.19 2.65
CA VAL A 34 3.88 -14.33 3.58
C VAL A 34 5.35 -14.74 3.71
N LYS A 35 5.65 -16.04 3.73
CA LYS A 35 7.02 -16.55 3.76
C LYS A 35 7.76 -16.36 2.44
N ASN A 36 7.06 -16.48 1.31
CA ASN A 36 7.66 -16.28 -0.01
C ASN A 36 8.04 -14.81 -0.22
N ILE A 37 7.19 -13.89 0.23
CA ILE A 37 7.48 -12.45 0.25
C ILE A 37 8.72 -12.15 1.09
N TYR A 38 8.79 -12.69 2.32
CA TYR A 38 9.95 -12.50 3.20
C TYR A 38 11.24 -13.06 2.58
N LYS A 39 11.20 -14.30 2.08
CA LYS A 39 12.37 -14.95 1.47
C LYS A 39 12.90 -14.18 0.25
N LYS A 40 11.99 -13.66 -0.60
CA LYS A 40 12.36 -12.99 -1.84
C LYS A 40 12.79 -11.54 -1.64
N PHE A 41 12.05 -10.77 -0.86
CA PHE A 41 12.25 -9.31 -0.75
C PHE A 41 12.79 -8.86 0.61
N GLY A 42 12.92 -9.76 1.60
CA GLY A 42 13.28 -9.39 2.96
C GLY A 42 12.18 -8.62 3.71
N THR A 43 10.98 -8.52 3.14
CA THR A 43 9.88 -7.75 3.71
C THR A 43 9.25 -8.51 4.87
N SER A 44 9.39 -7.98 6.08
CA SER A 44 8.74 -8.52 7.28
C SER A 44 7.27 -8.15 7.34
N SER A 45 6.45 -8.98 7.99
CA SER A 45 5.02 -8.74 8.19
C SER A 45 4.67 -8.83 9.67
N VAL A 46 3.89 -7.85 10.14
CA VAL A 46 3.30 -7.84 11.50
C VAL A 46 1.79 -7.93 11.34
N LEU A 47 1.18 -8.94 11.97
CA LEU A 47 -0.24 -9.24 11.85
C LEU A 47 -0.87 -9.24 13.24
N VAL A 48 -1.99 -8.54 13.38
CA VAL A 48 -2.90 -8.69 14.51
C VAL A 48 -3.90 -9.76 14.10
N MET A 49 -3.97 -10.85 14.86
CA MET A 49 -4.83 -12.00 14.62
C MET A 49 -5.56 -12.35 15.92
N GLY A 50 -6.82 -12.75 15.81
CA GLY A 50 -7.66 -13.23 16.91
C GLY A 50 -8.66 -14.30 16.51
N GLY A 51 -9.04 -14.39 15.22
CA GLY A 51 -10.02 -15.33 14.70
C GLY A 51 -9.42 -16.65 14.22
N SER A 52 -8.15 -16.66 13.78
CA SER A 52 -7.47 -17.86 13.28
C SER A 52 -6.09 -18.10 13.89
N GLY A 53 -5.87 -19.32 14.38
CA GLY A 53 -4.58 -19.81 14.87
C GLY A 53 -3.66 -20.35 13.76
N ASP A 54 -4.10 -20.31 12.50
CA ASP A 54 -3.39 -20.89 11.37
C ASP A 54 -2.01 -20.26 11.15
N TYR A 55 -1.90 -18.96 11.40
CA TYR A 55 -0.67 -18.20 11.24
C TYR A 55 0.44 -18.63 12.20
N PHE A 56 0.16 -19.38 13.27
CA PHE A 56 1.21 -19.92 14.14
C PHE A 56 2.17 -20.87 13.42
N GLU A 57 1.69 -21.51 12.35
CA GLU A 57 2.51 -22.38 11.50
C GLU A 57 3.66 -21.59 10.86
N VAL A 58 3.34 -20.43 10.28
CA VAL A 58 4.29 -19.59 9.54
C VAL A 58 4.93 -18.49 10.40
N ALA A 59 4.38 -18.14 11.55
CA ALA A 59 4.93 -17.06 12.38
C ALA A 59 6.33 -17.40 12.94
N ASP A 60 7.24 -16.44 12.88
CA ASP A 60 8.55 -16.50 13.55
C ASP A 60 8.46 -16.06 15.02
N THR A 61 7.51 -15.19 15.33
CA THR A 61 7.29 -14.63 16.66
C THR A 61 5.80 -14.50 16.91
N VAL A 62 5.34 -14.95 18.07
CA VAL A 62 3.95 -14.84 18.50
C VAL A 62 3.90 -14.06 19.81
N ILE A 63 3.21 -12.91 19.79
CA ILE A 63 3.00 -12.05 20.95
C ILE A 63 1.51 -12.12 21.29
N LEU A 64 1.20 -12.58 22.50
CA LEU A 64 -0.13 -12.52 23.07
C LEU A 64 -0.25 -11.22 23.87
N MET A 65 -1.28 -10.43 23.60
CA MET A 65 -1.67 -9.32 24.46
C MET A 65 -2.71 -9.82 25.46
N ASP A 66 -2.39 -9.80 26.76
CA ASP A 66 -3.33 -10.10 27.85
C ASP A 66 -3.42 -8.90 28.76
N SER A 67 -4.62 -8.33 28.92
CA SER A 67 -4.85 -7.20 29.82
C SER A 67 -3.87 -6.04 29.58
N TYR A 68 -3.61 -5.74 28.30
CA TYR A 68 -2.64 -4.75 27.81
C TYR A 68 -1.16 -5.05 28.11
N LEU A 69 -0.83 -6.27 28.52
CA LEU A 69 0.54 -6.73 28.73
C LEU A 69 0.96 -7.69 27.60
N PRO A 70 2.13 -7.48 26.98
CA PRO A 70 2.65 -8.37 25.94
C PRO A 70 3.34 -9.59 26.55
N HIS A 71 3.02 -10.77 26.02
CA HIS A 71 3.66 -12.04 26.38
C HIS A 71 4.19 -12.73 25.13
N LEU A 72 5.49 -13.04 25.11
CA LEU A 72 6.08 -13.86 24.07
C LEU A 72 5.65 -15.32 24.27
N VAL A 73 4.83 -15.84 23.34
CA VAL A 73 4.24 -17.18 23.43
C VAL A 73 4.62 -18.06 22.23
N THR A 74 5.70 -17.71 21.51
CA THR A 74 6.16 -18.42 20.31
C THR A 74 6.32 -19.92 20.55
N ASP A 75 7.01 -20.34 21.62
CA ASP A 75 7.26 -21.75 21.89
C ASP A 75 5.96 -22.53 22.14
N LYS A 76 5.06 -21.93 22.94
CA LYS A 76 3.73 -22.49 23.21
C LYS A 76 2.91 -22.62 21.92
N ALA A 77 2.95 -21.62 21.04
CA ALA A 77 2.24 -21.66 19.76
C ALA A 77 2.80 -22.78 18.84
N LYS A 78 4.13 -22.94 18.77
CA LYS A 78 4.76 -24.02 18.00
C LYS A 78 4.47 -25.41 18.56
N GLU A 79 4.39 -25.56 19.89
CA GLU A 79 3.99 -26.82 20.52
C GLU A 79 2.55 -27.22 20.15
N ILE A 80 1.62 -26.25 20.15
CA ILE A 80 0.22 -26.49 19.77
C ILE A 80 0.14 -26.95 18.31
N ILE A 81 0.82 -26.27 17.39
CA ILE A 81 0.81 -26.62 15.96
C ILE A 81 1.40 -28.01 15.71
N LYS A 82 2.46 -28.40 16.45
CA LYS A 82 3.06 -29.73 16.31
C LYS A 82 2.10 -30.88 16.63
N ASN A 83 1.09 -30.63 17.47
CA ASN A 83 0.09 -31.63 17.88
C ASN A 83 -1.21 -31.56 17.05
N ARG A 84 -1.31 -30.63 16.09
CA ARG A 84 -2.48 -30.44 15.24
C ARG A 84 -2.62 -31.57 14.22
N LYS A 85 -3.85 -32.04 13.97
CA LYS A 85 -4.15 -33.16 13.05
C LYS A 85 -4.76 -32.71 11.73
N ASP A 86 -5.47 -31.59 11.78
CA ASP A 86 -6.08 -30.86 10.69
C ASP A 86 -5.03 -29.94 10.07
N LEU A 87 -4.30 -30.48 9.09
CA LEU A 87 -3.31 -29.72 8.32
C LEU A 87 -3.97 -29.14 7.08
N ARG A 88 -3.72 -27.84 6.81
CA ARG A 88 -4.03 -27.27 5.50
C ARG A 88 -3.08 -27.83 4.45
N GLU A 89 -3.53 -27.79 3.21
CA GLU A 89 -2.59 -27.86 2.08
C GLU A 89 -2.06 -26.46 1.79
N ILE A 90 -0.74 -26.30 1.68
CA ILE A 90 -0.14 -25.03 1.26
C ILE A 90 -0.48 -24.84 -0.22
N GLU A 91 -1.00 -23.68 -0.61
CA GLU A 91 -1.43 -23.45 -1.99
C GLU A 91 -0.40 -22.73 -2.85
N SER A 92 0.66 -22.20 -2.23
CA SER A 92 1.77 -21.51 -2.92
C SER A 92 3.08 -22.29 -2.81
N TYR A 93 3.32 -23.17 -3.77
CA TYR A 93 4.60 -23.87 -3.92
C TYR A 93 5.61 -23.11 -4.79
N GLU A 94 5.17 -22.07 -5.49
CA GLU A 94 6.02 -21.25 -6.36
C GLU A 94 6.62 -20.06 -5.60
N ASP A 95 7.80 -19.62 -6.04
CA ASP A 95 8.39 -18.37 -5.57
C ASP A 95 7.47 -17.19 -5.90
N PHE A 96 7.47 -16.19 -5.01
CA PHE A 96 6.69 -14.98 -5.24
C PHE A 96 7.15 -14.30 -6.54
N ARG A 97 6.21 -13.84 -7.36
CA ARG A 97 6.53 -13.23 -8.66
C ARG A 97 7.32 -11.92 -8.51
N ASP A 98 8.06 -11.52 -9.54
CA ASP A 98 8.69 -10.21 -9.56
C ASP A 98 7.66 -9.08 -9.55
N ILE A 99 8.07 -7.92 -9.04
CA ILE A 99 7.21 -6.75 -8.97
C ILE A 99 7.05 -6.19 -10.39
N THR A 100 5.83 -6.23 -10.91
CA THR A 100 5.51 -5.58 -12.18
C THR A 100 5.49 -4.07 -12.00
N GLU A 101 6.50 -3.41 -12.54
CA GLU A 101 6.61 -1.95 -12.54
C GLU A 101 5.54 -1.31 -13.44
N ARG A 102 5.15 -0.07 -13.10
CA ARG A 102 4.07 0.64 -13.79
C ARG A 102 4.53 2.02 -14.21
N ILE A 103 4.33 2.33 -15.50
CA ILE A 103 4.60 3.63 -16.11
C ILE A 103 3.26 4.39 -16.23
N PRO A 104 3.02 5.45 -15.45
CA PRO A 104 1.81 6.26 -15.55
C PRO A 104 1.75 7.03 -16.87
N LEU A 105 0.60 6.98 -17.55
CA LEU A 105 0.37 7.73 -18.78
C LEU A 105 -0.07 9.17 -18.46
N PRO A 106 0.62 10.21 -18.97
CA PRO A 106 0.30 11.60 -18.63
C PRO A 106 -1.13 12.01 -19.03
N SER A 107 -1.61 11.46 -20.15
CA SER A 107 -2.97 11.69 -20.67
C SER A 107 -4.09 11.20 -19.75
N SER A 108 -3.75 10.43 -18.71
CA SER A 108 -4.70 9.86 -17.75
C SER A 108 -4.78 10.65 -16.44
N ILE A 109 -3.94 11.67 -16.27
CA ILE A 109 -3.81 12.46 -15.04
C ILE A 109 -4.01 13.93 -15.39
N ASP A 110 -5.24 14.42 -15.24
CA ASP A 110 -5.63 15.78 -15.61
C ASP A 110 -5.95 16.64 -14.37
N PRO A 111 -5.16 17.68 -14.05
CA PRO A 111 -5.42 18.58 -12.94
C PRO A 111 -6.49 19.65 -13.25
N PHE A 112 -7.09 19.65 -14.44
CA PHE A 112 -8.04 20.68 -14.89
C PHE A 112 -9.50 20.23 -14.82
N ARG A 113 -10.39 21.21 -14.62
CA ARG A 113 -11.83 21.10 -14.87
C ARG A 113 -12.19 22.09 -15.97
N GLY A 114 -12.26 21.61 -17.21
CA GLY A 114 -12.31 22.46 -18.39
C GLY A 114 -10.98 23.22 -18.55
N ARG A 115 -11.01 24.55 -18.58
CA ARG A 115 -9.80 25.38 -18.68
C ARG A 115 -9.20 25.79 -17.33
N LYS A 116 -9.88 25.50 -16.21
CA LYS A 116 -9.47 25.95 -14.88
C LYS A 116 -8.79 24.81 -14.12
N LYS A 117 -7.57 25.06 -13.64
CA LYS A 117 -6.88 24.14 -12.72
C LYS A 117 -7.72 23.96 -11.45
N ASN A 118 -7.97 22.72 -11.06
CA ASN A 118 -8.82 22.37 -9.93
C ASN A 118 -8.17 21.28 -9.09
N VAL A 119 -7.09 21.64 -8.40
CA VAL A 119 -6.43 20.81 -7.39
C VAL A 119 -6.78 21.38 -6.03
N LYS A 120 -7.46 20.60 -5.19
CA LYS A 120 -7.92 21.02 -3.86
C LYS A 120 -7.92 19.84 -2.91
N THR A 121 -7.58 20.08 -1.66
CA THR A 121 -7.64 19.08 -0.60
C THR A 121 -8.84 19.33 0.31
N ARG A 122 -9.31 18.29 1.00
CA ARG A 122 -10.38 18.38 2.00
C ARG A 122 -10.06 17.47 3.18
N GLY A 123 -9.58 18.07 4.27
CA GLY A 123 -9.21 17.33 5.48
C GLY A 123 -8.10 16.31 5.22
N LEU A 124 -8.21 15.15 5.86
CA LEU A 124 -7.22 14.06 5.77
C LEU A 124 -7.46 13.11 4.59
N ASN A 125 -8.69 13.04 4.09
CA ASN A 125 -9.15 11.85 3.36
C ASN A 125 -9.37 12.08 1.88
N ASN A 126 -9.15 13.28 1.34
CA ASN A 126 -9.65 13.58 0.01
C ASN A 126 -8.87 14.64 -0.75
N ILE A 127 -8.54 14.32 -2.00
CA ILE A 127 -7.97 15.26 -2.98
C ILE A 127 -8.89 15.32 -4.20
N ILE A 128 -9.34 16.53 -4.53
CA ILE A 128 -9.95 16.82 -5.83
C ILE A 128 -8.81 17.14 -6.79
N PHE A 129 -8.71 16.37 -7.88
CA PHE A 129 -7.68 16.53 -8.89
C PHE A 129 -8.35 16.64 -10.27
N GLY A 130 -8.48 17.87 -10.76
CA GLY A 130 -9.24 18.19 -11.98
C GLY A 130 -10.72 17.87 -11.83
N THR A 131 -11.19 16.84 -12.54
CA THR A 131 -12.55 16.29 -12.44
C THR A 131 -12.65 15.07 -11.53
N GLN A 132 -11.51 14.53 -11.10
CA GLN A 132 -11.44 13.32 -10.31
C GLN A 132 -11.44 13.60 -8.82
N ASN A 133 -11.90 12.61 -8.07
CA ASN A 133 -11.82 12.58 -6.62
C ASN A 133 -10.93 11.41 -6.19
N ILE A 134 -9.82 11.71 -5.53
CA ILE A 134 -8.90 10.73 -4.97
C ILE A 134 -9.27 10.58 -3.50
N ASP A 135 -9.80 9.41 -3.17
CA ASP A 135 -10.12 9.01 -1.81
C ASP A 135 -8.86 8.48 -1.11
N LEU A 136 -8.54 9.02 0.05
CA LEU A 136 -7.40 8.66 0.89
C LEU A 136 -7.85 8.05 2.23
N SER A 137 -9.14 7.83 2.43
CA SER A 137 -9.71 7.34 3.71
C SER A 137 -9.10 6.03 4.20
N SER A 138 -8.66 5.15 3.29
CA SER A 138 -7.99 3.88 3.62
C SER A 138 -6.46 4.01 3.76
N ILE A 139 -5.91 5.22 3.83
CA ILE A 139 -4.48 5.50 4.02
C ILE A 139 -4.29 6.09 5.42
N GLU A 140 -4.53 5.26 6.44
CA GLU A 140 -4.60 5.65 7.85
C GLU A 140 -3.30 6.27 8.41
N GLN A 141 -2.18 6.11 7.71
CA GLN A 141 -0.88 6.68 8.08
C GLN A 141 -0.74 8.17 7.74
N ILE A 142 -1.72 8.75 7.02
CA ILE A 142 -1.84 10.20 6.86
C ILE A 142 -2.47 10.77 8.13
N VAL A 143 -1.73 11.62 8.83
CA VAL A 143 -2.13 12.14 10.15
C VAL A 143 -2.38 13.64 10.16
N ASP A 144 -1.97 14.36 9.12
CA ASP A 144 -2.13 15.82 9.02
C ASP A 144 -2.59 16.27 7.63
N SER A 145 -3.47 17.28 7.59
CA SER A 145 -3.97 17.86 6.34
C SER A 145 -2.86 18.49 5.48
N SER A 146 -1.77 18.92 6.11
CA SER A 146 -0.57 19.45 5.46
C SER A 146 0.14 18.38 4.64
N GLN A 147 0.04 17.10 5.02
CA GLN A 147 0.54 15.98 4.20
C GLN A 147 -0.34 15.80 2.96
N VAL A 148 -1.66 15.94 3.09
CA VAL A 148 -2.59 15.84 1.95
C VAL A 148 -2.34 16.95 0.94
N ASN A 149 -2.07 18.17 1.41
CA ASN A 149 -1.65 19.31 0.58
C ASN A 149 -0.38 18.96 -0.19
N SER A 150 0.66 18.49 0.52
CA SER A 150 1.91 18.07 -0.12
C SER A 150 1.71 16.94 -1.13
N ILE A 151 0.87 15.94 -0.86
CA ILE A 151 0.58 14.85 -1.80
C ILE A 151 -0.02 15.41 -3.10
N ALA A 152 -1.02 16.29 -3.00
CA ALA A 152 -1.66 16.87 -4.17
C ALA A 152 -0.66 17.68 -5.02
N ASP A 153 0.18 18.49 -4.37
CA ASP A 153 1.15 19.35 -5.03
C ASP A 153 2.39 18.60 -5.53
N ILE A 154 2.78 17.48 -4.91
CA ILE A 154 3.80 16.57 -5.44
C ILE A 154 3.34 15.97 -6.78
N ILE A 155 2.10 15.49 -6.85
CA ILE A 155 1.54 14.92 -8.10
C ILE A 155 1.49 16.01 -9.18
N LEU A 156 1.05 17.21 -8.82
CA LEU A 156 1.01 18.36 -9.73
C LEU A 156 2.40 18.78 -10.21
N CYS A 157 3.37 18.85 -9.30
CA CYS A 157 4.77 19.17 -9.58
C CYS A 157 5.38 18.14 -10.54
N ALA A 158 5.13 16.84 -10.32
CA ALA A 158 5.58 15.77 -11.21
C ALA A 158 5.04 15.91 -12.64
N LEU A 159 3.79 16.38 -12.81
CA LEU A 159 3.22 16.70 -14.12
C LEU A 159 3.88 17.95 -14.73
N GLN A 160 4.01 19.02 -13.97
CA GLN A 160 4.56 20.30 -14.45
C GLN A 160 6.02 20.19 -14.87
N LYS A 161 6.82 19.38 -14.15
CA LYS A 161 8.21 19.08 -14.48
C LYS A 161 8.37 18.01 -15.56
N THR A 162 7.26 17.47 -16.09
CA THR A 162 7.27 16.41 -17.12
C THR A 162 8.01 15.15 -16.65
N TYR A 163 7.94 14.83 -15.35
CA TYR A 163 8.45 13.56 -14.83
C TYR A 163 7.49 12.42 -15.14
N ILE A 164 6.19 12.70 -15.04
CA ILE A 164 5.16 11.84 -15.60
C ILE A 164 5.13 12.08 -17.11
N ASP A 165 5.95 11.31 -17.85
CA ASP A 165 6.18 11.46 -19.29
C ASP A 165 5.71 10.24 -20.11
N GLY A 166 5.19 9.21 -19.44
CA GLY A 166 4.82 7.95 -20.08
C GLY A 166 6.01 7.04 -20.40
N LYS A 167 7.17 7.28 -19.80
CA LYS A 167 8.38 6.45 -19.95
C LYS A 167 8.96 6.00 -18.61
N ASN A 168 8.91 6.86 -17.59
CA ASN A 168 9.43 6.54 -16.27
C ASN A 168 8.42 5.74 -15.44
N THR A 169 8.92 4.82 -14.61
CA THR A 169 8.07 4.10 -13.65
C THR A 169 7.60 5.05 -12.55
N LEU A 170 6.49 4.70 -11.89
CA LEU A 170 5.99 5.48 -10.75
C LEU A 170 7.06 5.64 -9.66
N THR A 171 7.84 4.59 -9.41
CA THR A 171 8.95 4.62 -8.44
C THR A 171 9.99 5.67 -8.83
N THR A 172 10.51 5.62 -10.06
CA THR A 172 11.49 6.59 -10.56
C THR A 172 10.95 8.02 -10.57
N ILE A 173 9.67 8.21 -10.90
CA ILE A 173 9.03 9.54 -10.85
C ILE A 173 9.05 10.11 -9.44
N LEU A 174 8.67 9.29 -8.45
CA LEU A 174 8.67 9.73 -7.05
C LEU A 174 10.09 9.94 -6.52
N ASP A 175 11.07 9.15 -6.97
CA ASP A 175 12.48 9.38 -6.63
C ASP A 175 12.94 10.75 -7.13
N MET A 176 12.69 11.08 -8.40
CA MET A 176 13.05 12.39 -8.97
C MET A 176 12.41 13.57 -8.22
N VAL A 177 11.13 13.48 -7.85
CA VAL A 177 10.48 14.57 -7.11
C VAL A 177 11.03 14.70 -5.70
N PHE A 178 11.31 13.59 -5.01
CA PHE A 178 11.84 13.64 -3.66
C PHE A 178 13.32 14.06 -3.64
N GLU A 179 14.12 13.74 -4.65
CA GLU A 179 15.46 14.30 -4.81
C GLU A 179 15.42 15.83 -4.96
N ASP A 180 14.45 16.35 -5.71
CA ASP A 180 14.20 17.79 -5.81
C ASP A 180 13.80 18.39 -4.45
N ILE A 181 12.93 17.73 -3.70
CA ILE A 181 12.53 18.18 -2.35
C ILE A 181 13.72 18.15 -1.38
N ASP A 182 14.56 17.11 -1.42
CA ASP A 182 15.73 17.00 -0.56
C ASP A 182 16.74 18.11 -0.87
N LYS A 183 16.86 18.52 -2.14
CA LYS A 183 17.80 19.54 -2.58
C LYS A 183 17.30 20.97 -2.36
N TYR A 184 16.02 21.23 -2.61
CA TYR A 184 15.45 22.58 -2.66
C TYR A 184 14.40 22.86 -1.58
N GLY A 185 14.09 21.87 -0.73
CA GLY A 185 13.05 21.95 0.28
C GLY A 185 11.64 21.78 -0.26
N LEU A 186 10.65 21.76 0.64
CA LEU A 186 9.22 21.61 0.30
C LEU A 186 8.67 22.77 -0.55
N ASP A 187 9.36 23.91 -0.63
CA ASP A 187 8.90 25.02 -1.46
C ASP A 187 8.94 24.70 -2.96
N ILE A 188 9.72 23.69 -3.39
CA ILE A 188 9.84 23.30 -4.80
C ILE A 188 8.52 22.78 -5.40
N ILE A 189 7.65 22.21 -4.57
CA ILE A 189 6.33 21.72 -4.98
C ILE A 189 5.26 22.82 -4.91
N SER A 190 5.56 23.96 -4.29
CA SER A 190 4.59 25.05 -4.14
C SER A 190 4.43 25.84 -5.44
N GLU A 191 3.18 26.15 -5.79
CA GLU A 191 2.89 27.09 -6.87
C GLU A 191 3.13 28.55 -6.48
N PHE A 192 3.10 28.85 -5.17
CA PHE A 192 3.27 30.19 -4.61
C PHE A 192 4.68 30.34 -4.03
N ARG A 193 5.68 30.33 -4.92
CA ARG A 193 7.08 30.55 -4.53
C ARG A 193 7.21 31.82 -3.69
N ASP A 194 7.99 31.72 -2.63
CA ASP A 194 8.32 32.80 -1.68
C ASP A 194 7.14 33.34 -0.84
N GLN A 195 5.96 32.73 -0.90
CA GLN A 195 4.79 33.13 -0.08
C GLN A 195 4.61 32.28 1.19
N HIS A 196 5.48 31.27 1.38
CA HIS A 196 5.57 30.33 2.52
C HIS A 196 4.29 30.22 3.37
N PRO A 197 3.21 29.63 2.83
CA PRO A 197 1.93 29.58 3.53
C PRO A 197 1.92 28.65 4.76
N GLY A 198 3.02 27.90 5.00
CA GLY A 198 3.14 26.98 6.14
C GLY A 198 2.20 25.77 6.06
N SER A 199 1.69 25.45 4.88
CA SER A 199 0.62 24.46 4.68
C SER A 199 1.10 23.06 4.26
N TYR A 200 2.41 22.79 4.36
CA TYR A 200 3.03 21.55 3.91
C TYR A 200 3.72 20.80 5.04
N ALA A 201 3.52 19.49 5.05
CA ALA A 201 4.34 18.53 5.78
C ALA A 201 4.77 17.44 4.81
N LEU A 202 6.03 17.00 4.87
CA LEU A 202 6.56 16.00 3.93
C LEU A 202 5.87 14.64 4.16
N PRO A 203 5.10 14.11 3.19
CA PRO A 203 4.59 12.75 3.24
C PRO A 203 5.70 11.76 2.85
N ARG A 204 5.52 10.46 3.10
CA ARG A 204 6.42 9.46 2.51
C ARG A 204 6.00 9.23 1.05
N LYS A 205 6.95 8.71 0.25
CA LYS A 205 6.69 8.30 -1.15
C LYS A 205 5.49 7.35 -1.26
N PHE A 206 5.28 6.49 -0.26
CA PHE A 206 4.20 5.52 -0.24
C PHE A 206 2.80 6.16 -0.25
N GLU A 207 2.58 7.24 0.50
CA GLU A 207 1.29 7.94 0.51
C GLU A 207 1.01 8.60 -0.85
N VAL A 208 2.04 9.16 -1.48
CA VAL A 208 1.93 9.75 -2.82
C VAL A 208 1.62 8.68 -3.86
N ALA A 209 2.35 7.57 -3.85
CA ALA A 209 2.09 6.43 -4.72
C ALA A 209 0.66 5.89 -4.52
N ALA A 210 0.22 5.77 -3.27
CA ALA A 210 -1.12 5.30 -2.90
C ALA A 210 -2.22 6.24 -3.41
N ALA A 211 -2.00 7.55 -3.40
CA ALA A 211 -2.92 8.55 -3.97
C ALA A 211 -2.99 8.43 -5.50
N VAL A 212 -1.84 8.34 -6.19
CA VAL A 212 -1.80 8.11 -7.65
C VAL A 212 -2.55 6.83 -8.01
N ASN A 213 -2.32 5.73 -7.28
CA ASN A 213 -2.98 4.45 -7.50
C ASN A 213 -4.50 4.47 -7.29
N ARG A 214 -5.02 5.44 -6.54
CA ARG A 214 -6.46 5.62 -6.29
C ARG A 214 -7.11 6.63 -7.24
N LEU A 215 -6.34 7.25 -8.14
CA LEU A 215 -6.87 8.09 -9.19
C LEU A 215 -7.62 7.23 -10.22
N ARG A 216 -8.94 7.34 -10.27
CA ARG A 216 -9.81 6.50 -11.11
C ARG A 216 -9.53 6.62 -12.61
N SER A 217 -9.03 7.76 -13.06
CA SER A 217 -8.69 7.98 -14.48
C SER A 217 -7.35 7.38 -14.88
N LEU A 218 -6.51 6.96 -13.92
CA LEU A 218 -5.14 6.51 -14.14
C LEU A 218 -5.09 5.37 -15.16
N LYS A 219 -4.21 5.53 -16.16
CA LYS A 219 -3.81 4.48 -17.09
C LYS A 219 -2.30 4.28 -16.95
N VAL A 220 -1.88 3.03 -17.01
CA VAL A 220 -0.48 2.64 -16.87
C VAL A 220 -0.07 1.67 -17.97
N LEU A 221 1.20 1.69 -18.34
CA LEU A 221 1.84 0.56 -19.01
C LEU A 221 2.50 -0.30 -17.94
N GLN A 222 2.34 -1.61 -18.04
CA GLN A 222 3.06 -2.57 -17.20
C GLN A 222 4.34 -2.95 -17.92
N VAL A 223 5.46 -2.85 -17.21
CA VAL A 223 6.75 -3.35 -17.71
C VAL A 223 7.18 -4.54 -16.87
N PRO A 224 7.64 -5.64 -17.50
CA PRO A 224 8.15 -6.81 -16.79
C PRO A 224 9.33 -6.48 -15.89
#